data_AF-A0A3P6EL77-F1
#
_entry.id   AF-A0A3P6EL77-F1
#
_cell.length_a   1.000
_cell.length_b   1.000
_cell.length_c   1.000
_cell.angle_alpha   90.00
_cell.angle_beta   90.00
_cell.angle_gamma   90.00
#
_symmetry.space_group_name_H-M   'P 1'
#
loop_
_entity.id
_entity.type
_entity.pdbx_description
1 polymer ?
#
loop_
_entity_poly.entity_id
_entity_poly.type
_entity_poly.pdbx_seq_one_letter_code
_entity_poly.pdbx_strand_id
1 'polypeptide(L)' 'EYTLWPVVGGSPFRFSLAEFHTVTGLHCGPFPANYETPSFNIRNPAKDPLWQKLLGPDSHITIADI' A
#
# COMPACT_ATOMS: atom_id res chain seq x y z
N GLU A 1 -0.78 -9.29 -20.54
CA GLU A 1 -0.99 -7.88 -20.15
C GLU A 1 -1.35 -7.81 -18.67
N TYR A 2 -0.80 -6.87 -17.89
CA TYR A 2 -1.10 -6.69 -16.46
C TYR A 2 -1.91 -5.42 -16.26
N THR A 3 -3.00 -5.54 -15.49
CA THR A 3 -3.98 -4.45 -15.27
C THR A 3 -4.27 -4.31 -13.78
N LEU A 4 -4.34 -3.08 -13.29
CA LEU A 4 -4.76 -2.70 -11.94
C LEU A 4 -6.24 -2.29 -11.97
N TRP A 5 -6.94 -2.59 -10.87
CA TRP A 5 -8.34 -2.25 -10.67
C TRP A 5 -8.57 -1.57 -9.31
N PRO A 6 -7.99 -0.37 -9.09
CA PRO A 6 -8.29 0.39 -7.88
C PRO A 6 -9.78 0.75 -7.81
N VAL A 7 -10.32 0.73 -6.59
CA VAL A 7 -11.68 1.21 -6.31
C VAL A 7 -11.57 2.62 -5.74
N VAL A 8 -12.14 3.59 -6.43
CA VAL A 8 -12.18 5.00 -6.01
C VAL A 8 -13.65 5.42 -5.90
N GLY A 9 -14.07 5.87 -4.72
CA GLY A 9 -15.48 6.25 -4.49
C GLY A 9 -16.47 5.10 -4.71
N GLY A 10 -16.05 3.84 -4.48
CA GLY A 10 -16.88 2.65 -4.68
C GLY A 10 -17.00 2.18 -6.13
N SER A 11 -16.35 2.85 -7.08
CA SER A 11 -16.34 2.46 -8.50
C SER A 11 -14.97 1.89 -8.90
N PRO A 12 -14.92 0.69 -9.51
CA PRO A 12 -13.66 0.14 -10.02
C PRO A 12 -13.24 0.91 -11.28
N PHE A 13 -11.98 1.31 -11.32
CA PHE A 13 -11.36 1.98 -12.46
C PHE A 13 -10.26 1.10 -13.06
N ARG A 14 -10.19 0.98 -14.39
CA ARG A 14 -9.16 0.18 -15.06
C ARG A 14 -7.92 1.02 -15.34
N PHE A 15 -6.77 0.60 -14.81
CA PHE A 15 -5.47 1.17 -15.16
C PHE A 15 -4.57 0.07 -15.72
N SER A 16 -3.99 0.23 -16.91
CA SER A 16 -2.81 -0.59 -17.26
C SER A 16 -1.62 -0.19 -16.39
N LEU A 17 -0.66 -1.10 -16.18
CA LEU A 17 0.58 -0.74 -15.46
C LEU A 17 1.36 0.38 -16.17
N ALA A 18 1.29 0.46 -17.51
CA ALA A 18 1.94 1.51 -18.29
C ALA A 18 1.30 2.89 -18.05
N GLU A 19 -0.03 2.95 -18.07
CA GLU A 19 -0.76 4.18 -17.74
C GLU A 19 -0.50 4.58 -16.29
N PHE A 20 -0.48 3.63 -15.34
CA PHE A 20 -0.24 3.94 -13.93
C PHE A 20 1.15 4.55 -13.74
N HIS A 21 2.16 3.95 -14.38
CA HIS A 21 3.52 4.50 -14.40
C HIS A 21 3.54 5.92 -14.97
N THR A 22 2.85 6.15 -16.08
CA THR A 22 2.79 7.46 -16.74
C THR A 22 2.17 8.54 -15.84
N VAL A 23 1.10 8.19 -15.11
CA VAL A 23 0.36 9.15 -14.27
C VAL A 23 1.04 9.38 -12.91
N THR A 24 1.59 8.34 -12.31
CA THR A 24 2.15 8.41 -10.95
C THR A 24 3.66 8.64 -10.92
N GLY A 25 4.36 8.36 -12.02
CA GLY A 25 5.82 8.29 -12.06
C GLY A 25 6.41 7.06 -11.36
N LEU A 26 5.59 6.18 -10.78
CA LEU A 26 6.06 5.00 -10.07
C LEU A 26 6.41 3.89 -11.08
N HIS A 27 7.62 3.36 -11.01
CA HIS A 27 8.02 2.23 -11.85
C HIS A 27 7.23 0.97 -11.50
N CYS A 28 6.45 0.48 -12.47
CA CYS A 28 5.69 -0.76 -12.37
C CYS A 28 6.38 -1.96 -13.04
N GLY A 29 7.69 -1.84 -13.30
CA GLY A 29 8.51 -2.92 -13.80
C GLY A 29 8.99 -3.86 -12.67
N PRO A 30 9.73 -4.92 -13.01
CA PRO A 30 10.39 -5.75 -12.01
C PRO A 30 11.29 -4.91 -11.09
N PHE A 31 11.41 -5.32 -9.83
CA PHE A 31 12.41 -4.76 -8.94
C PHE A 31 13.83 -4.95 -9.53
N PRO A 32 14.75 -3.99 -9.31
CA PRO A 32 16.12 -4.15 -9.75
C PRO A 32 16.79 -5.35 -9.05
N ALA A 33 17.79 -5.97 -9.68
CA ALA A 33 18.41 -7.20 -9.18
C ALA A 33 19.06 -7.04 -7.78
N ASN A 34 19.43 -5.81 -7.41
CA ASN A 34 19.98 -5.45 -6.11
C ASN A 34 18.94 -4.86 -5.15
N TYR A 35 17.64 -5.03 -5.44
CA TYR A 35 16.60 -4.61 -4.51
C TYR A 35 16.67 -5.47 -3.25
N GLU A 36 17.10 -4.86 -2.15
CA GLU A 36 16.93 -5.46 -0.83
C GLU A 36 15.55 -5.11 -0.30
N THR A 37 14.72 -6.14 -0.11
CA THR A 37 13.45 -5.97 0.57
C THR A 37 13.74 -5.38 1.94
N PRO A 38 13.24 -4.17 2.26
CA PRO A 38 13.45 -3.60 3.57
C PRO A 38 12.96 -4.60 4.60
N SER A 39 13.73 -4.83 5.65
CA SER A 39 13.25 -5.62 6.77
C SER A 39 12.01 -4.90 7.30
N PHE A 40 10.83 -5.40 6.95
CA PHE A 40 9.63 -5.09 7.69
C PHE A 40 9.82 -5.80 9.04
N ASN A 41 10.68 -5.23 9.89
CA ASN A 41 10.54 -5.43 11.32
C ASN A 41 9.07 -5.15 11.54
N ILE A 42 8.31 -6.18 11.91
CA ILE A 42 6.88 -6.10 12.18
C ILE A 42 6.76 -4.93 13.15
N ARG A 43 6.44 -3.74 12.62
CA ARG A 43 6.26 -2.56 13.43
C ARG A 43 5.07 -2.94 14.26
N ASN A 44 5.28 -3.19 15.55
CA ASN A 44 4.18 -3.43 16.44
C ASN A 44 3.33 -2.16 16.38
N PRO A 45 2.16 -2.16 15.70
CA PRO A 45 1.40 -0.95 15.46
C PRO A 45 1.00 -0.32 16.80
N ALA A 46 0.75 -1.14 17.82
CA ALA A 46 0.48 -0.68 19.17
C ALA A 46 1.64 0.08 19.84
N LYS A 47 2.86 0.07 19.28
CA LYS A 47 4.01 0.87 19.75
C LYS A 47 4.25 2.13 18.92
N ASP A 48 3.57 2.30 17.79
CA ASP A 48 3.71 3.46 16.93
C ASP A 48 2.88 4.64 17.51
N PRO A 49 3.49 5.80 17.81
CA PRO A 49 2.76 6.93 18.41
C PRO A 49 1.64 7.48 17.53
N LEU A 50 1.80 7.40 16.20
CA LEU A 50 0.79 7.84 15.25
C LEU A 50 -0.37 6.84 15.22
N TRP A 51 -0.08 5.54 15.24
CA TRP A 51 -1.10 4.50 15.35
C TRP A 51 -1.91 4.62 16.64
N GLN A 52 -1.26 4.77 17.80
CA GLN A 52 -1.95 4.97 19.08
C GLN A 52 -2.87 6.20 19.06
N LYS A 53 -2.44 7.28 18.40
CA LYS A 53 -3.24 8.51 18.28
C LYS A 53 -4.46 8.34 17.37
N LEU A 54 -4.33 7.57 16.30
CA LEU A 54 -5.38 7.44 15.27
C LEU A 54 -6.36 6.29 15.56
N LEU A 55 -5.84 5.16 16.02
CA LEU A 55 -6.56 3.88 16.09
C LEU A 55 -6.56 3.28 17.50
N GLY A 56 -5.76 3.83 18.41
CA GLY A 56 -5.68 3.37 19.79
C GLY A 56 -4.69 2.21 19.99
N PRO A 57 -4.76 1.52 21.14
CA PRO A 57 -3.75 0.54 21.54
C PRO A 57 -3.88 -0.81 20.82
N ASP A 58 -4.95 -1.04 20.07
CA ASP A 58 -5.16 -2.31 19.39
C ASP A 58 -4.31 -2.40 18.10
N SER A 59 -3.45 -3.42 18.05
CA SER A 59 -2.63 -3.72 16.87
C SER A 59 -3.35 -4.56 15.82
N HIS A 60 -4.55 -5.07 16.11
CA HIS A 60 -5.33 -5.93 15.23
C HIS A 60 -6.42 -5.20 14.44
N ILE A 61 -6.52 -3.87 14.58
CA ILE A 61 -7.42 -3.05 13.76
C ILE A 61 -7.12 -3.28 12.27
N THR A 62 -8.16 -3.66 11.55
CA THR A 62 -8.17 -3.80 10.10
C THR A 62 -8.85 -2.60 9.47
N ILE A 63 -8.73 -2.47 8.14
CA ILE A 63 -9.45 -1.40 7.41
C ILE A 63 -10.97 -1.52 7.50
N ALA A 64 -11.51 -2.68 7.91
CA ALA A 64 -12.94 -2.87 8.11
C ALA A 64 -13.41 -2.32 9.47
N ASP A 65 -12.49 -2.11 10.40
CA ASP A 65 -12.76 -1.60 11.76
C ASP A 65 -12.65 -0.06 11.85
N ILE A 66 -12.23 0.59 10.75
CA ILE A 66 -12.10 2.06 10.59
C ILE A 66 -13.31 2.57 9.81
#